data_AF-A0A3B0T5G5-F1
#
_entry.id   AF-A0A3B0T5G5-F1
#
_cell.length_a   1.000
_cell.length_b   1.000
_cell.length_c   1.000
_cell.angle_alpha   90.00
_cell.angle_beta   90.00
_cell.angle_gamma   90.00
#
_symmetry.space_group_name_H-M   'P 1'
#
loop_
_entity.id
_entity.type
_entity.pdbx_description
1 polymer ?
#
loop_
_entity_poly.entity_id
_entity_poly.type
_entity_poly.pdbx_seq_one_letter_code
_entity_poly.pdbx_strand_id
1 'polypeptide(L)'
;MGPVPVPELDQLHALLGDDSGPGWEPDTNMDLETEFPELASPADRSGRTPGVPAGMDDMAPGPALAAFLSSIDVRAVSGFDQVTVLRAHQRMASHYQALLYTAMAAVTTTFEDADPEPDIGYHTGAEDAAAEIGTALQLTRRAADNELGVALTLQRRLPQVHDMLESGTIDTRRAKCIDSSTAHLTTGAARNVVERIADGNVASSVACENPPDSRTAPELTTGQLRARIRKLCIEADPDDSKTRHDRAATDRRIVMEPTLDGTCNLIGLDLPVVDATKAANRINTIARSLRRNGEARTMDQLRGRRQPRRLGCLREFYEFSGQPRFADRQQPLPHRRTRHGACHGGPPHPHRPHGTPR
;
A
#
# COMPACT_ATOMS: atom_id res chain seq x y z
N MET A 1 34.27 11.29 -21.12
CA MET A 1 32.88 11.00 -20.73
C MET A 1 32.64 9.52 -20.97
N GLY A 2 32.78 8.70 -19.92
CA GLY A 2 32.34 7.30 -19.97
C GLY A 2 30.82 7.23 -19.78
N PRO A 3 30.14 6.18 -20.25
CA PRO A 3 28.70 6.04 -20.13
C PRO A 3 28.30 6.01 -18.64
N VAL A 4 27.28 6.81 -18.30
CA VAL A 4 26.65 6.87 -16.98
C VAL A 4 26.05 5.49 -16.68
N PRO A 5 26.30 4.90 -15.49
CA PRO A 5 25.72 3.61 -15.13
C PRO A 5 24.20 3.74 -15.05
N VAL A 6 23.50 2.91 -15.84
CA VAL A 6 22.05 2.72 -15.78
C VAL A 6 21.67 2.42 -14.32
N PRO A 7 20.70 3.13 -13.71
CA PRO A 7 20.35 2.89 -12.32
C PRO A 7 19.94 1.42 -12.14
N GLU A 8 20.48 0.77 -11.10
CA GLU A 8 20.39 -0.68 -10.84
C GLU A 8 18.97 -1.28 -10.90
N LEU A 9 17.93 -0.43 -10.81
CA LEU A 9 16.53 -0.81 -10.96
C LEU A 9 16.16 -1.24 -12.38
N ASP A 10 16.71 -0.61 -13.42
CA ASP A 10 16.42 -0.94 -14.82
C ASP A 10 16.96 -2.33 -15.18
N GLN A 11 18.09 -2.69 -14.55
CA GLN A 11 18.64 -4.04 -14.64
C GLN A 11 17.78 -5.08 -13.94
N LEU A 12 17.04 -4.72 -12.87
CA LEU A 12 16.09 -5.62 -12.20
C LEU A 12 14.84 -5.87 -13.07
N HIS A 13 14.31 -4.81 -13.69
CA HIS A 13 13.17 -4.89 -14.61
C HIS A 13 13.46 -5.80 -15.82
N ALA A 14 14.64 -5.64 -16.45
CA ALA A 14 15.06 -6.46 -17.60
C ALA A 14 15.22 -7.96 -17.28
N LEU A 15 15.35 -8.31 -16.00
CA LEU A 15 15.74 -9.65 -15.51
C LEU A 15 14.55 -10.47 -15.01
N LEU A 16 13.51 -9.78 -14.57
CA LEU A 16 12.21 -10.36 -14.22
C LEU A 16 11.43 -10.77 -15.47
N GLY A 17 11.77 -10.23 -16.65
CA GLY A 17 11.17 -10.56 -17.94
C GLY A 17 9.75 -10.01 -18.06
N ASP A 18 9.45 -9.42 -19.22
CA ASP A 18 8.12 -8.99 -19.63
C ASP A 18 7.19 -10.18 -19.95
N ASP A 19 7.08 -11.14 -19.02
CA ASP A 19 6.02 -12.16 -19.03
C ASP A 19 4.79 -11.67 -18.21
N SER A 20 4.62 -10.35 -18.11
CA SER A 20 3.27 -9.81 -18.04
C SER A 20 2.64 -10.05 -19.41
N GLY A 21 1.39 -10.51 -19.48
CA GLY A 21 0.68 -10.73 -20.74
C GLY A 21 0.76 -9.55 -21.72
N PRO A 22 0.32 -9.75 -22.97
CA PRO A 22 0.85 -9.08 -24.16
C PRO A 22 1.05 -7.57 -24.00
N GLY A 23 2.31 -7.15 -24.13
CA GLY A 23 2.73 -5.82 -24.59
C GLY A 23 2.49 -4.65 -23.64
N TRP A 24 3.41 -4.44 -22.70
CA TRP A 24 3.62 -3.11 -22.13
C TRP A 24 5.13 -2.80 -22.15
N GLU A 25 5.57 -2.07 -23.17
CA GLU A 25 6.91 -1.51 -23.25
C GLU A 25 6.97 -0.23 -22.37
N PRO A 26 8.04 0.00 -21.58
CA PRO A 26 8.05 1.07 -20.57
C PRO A 26 8.08 2.51 -21.15
N ASP A 27 8.33 2.64 -22.45
CA ASP A 27 8.53 3.93 -23.14
C ASP A 27 7.56 4.17 -24.31
N THR A 28 6.59 3.28 -24.54
CA THR A 28 5.48 3.61 -25.46
C THR A 28 4.51 4.49 -24.72
N ASN A 29 4.75 5.79 -24.76
CA ASN A 29 3.70 6.76 -24.51
C ASN A 29 2.66 6.54 -25.62
N MET A 30 1.66 5.70 -25.34
CA MET A 30 0.55 5.41 -26.25
C MET A 30 -0.15 6.73 -26.51
N ASP A 31 0.22 7.36 -27.61
CA ASP A 31 -0.40 8.59 -28.07
C ASP A 31 -1.79 8.22 -28.57
N LEU A 32 -2.76 8.31 -27.66
CA LEU A 32 -4.16 7.96 -27.88
C LEU A 32 -4.75 8.71 -29.09
N GLU A 33 -4.19 9.88 -29.44
CA GLU A 33 -4.57 10.65 -30.63
C GLU A 33 -4.08 10.02 -31.94
N THR A 34 -2.91 9.37 -31.91
CA THR A 34 -2.25 8.84 -33.10
C THR A 34 -2.62 7.38 -33.40
N GLU A 35 -2.80 6.54 -32.38
CA GLU A 35 -3.13 5.10 -32.58
C GLU A 35 -4.64 4.80 -32.63
N PHE A 36 -5.48 5.63 -32.01
CA PHE A 36 -6.94 5.45 -31.99
C PHE A 36 -7.69 6.74 -32.34
N PRO A 37 -7.62 7.22 -33.59
CA PRO A 37 -8.30 8.45 -34.02
C PRO A 37 -9.82 8.40 -33.82
N GLU A 38 -10.42 7.20 -33.81
CA GLU A 38 -11.85 7.00 -33.49
C GLU A 38 -12.20 7.15 -32.00
N LEU A 39 -11.22 7.03 -31.09
CA LEU A 39 -11.39 7.31 -29.65
C LEU A 39 -11.04 8.77 -29.30
N ALA A 40 -10.21 9.42 -30.11
CA ALA A 40 -9.86 10.83 -29.98
C ALA A 40 -10.99 11.78 -30.43
N SER A 41 -11.92 11.31 -31.26
CA SER A 41 -13.17 12.00 -31.53
C SER A 41 -14.26 11.42 -30.62
N PRO A 42 -14.78 12.18 -29.64
CA PRO A 42 -16.02 11.79 -28.99
C PRO A 42 -17.08 11.84 -30.09
N ALA A 43 -17.40 10.68 -30.67
CA ALA A 43 -18.52 10.58 -31.59
C ALA A 43 -19.74 11.14 -30.86
N ASP A 44 -20.18 12.32 -31.29
CA ASP A 44 -21.32 12.99 -30.72
C ASP A 44 -22.56 12.12 -30.96
N ARG A 45 -22.88 11.30 -29.96
CA ARG A 45 -24.11 10.51 -29.90
C ARG A 45 -25.22 11.32 -29.24
N SER A 46 -25.27 12.65 -29.45
CA SER A 46 -26.37 13.54 -29.03
C SER A 46 -27.69 13.27 -29.77
N GLY A 47 -28.09 12.01 -29.86
CA GLY A 47 -29.46 11.60 -30.09
C GLY A 47 -30.32 11.82 -28.84
N ARG A 48 -30.48 13.09 -28.43
CA ARG A 48 -31.53 13.58 -27.53
C ARG A 48 -31.63 12.86 -26.18
N THR A 49 -30.63 13.11 -25.35
CA THR A 49 -30.56 12.65 -23.96
C THR A 49 -30.57 13.86 -23.01
N PRO A 50 -31.19 13.80 -21.82
CA PRO A 50 -31.02 14.85 -20.81
C PRO A 50 -29.53 15.03 -20.51
N GLY A 51 -28.98 16.19 -20.87
CA GLY A 51 -27.57 16.49 -20.67
C GLY A 51 -27.24 16.73 -19.19
N VAL A 52 -25.97 16.58 -18.84
CA VAL A 52 -25.45 16.97 -17.53
C VAL A 52 -25.43 18.50 -17.42
N PRO A 53 -25.69 19.09 -16.23
CA PRO A 53 -25.56 20.53 -16.03
C PRO A 53 -24.19 21.06 -16.49
N ALA A 54 -24.21 22.16 -17.24
CA ALA A 54 -22.98 22.83 -17.68
C ALA A 54 -22.12 23.23 -16.46
N GLY A 55 -20.81 23.00 -16.54
CA GLY A 55 -19.86 23.32 -15.47
C GLY A 55 -19.84 22.33 -14.30
N MET A 56 -20.51 21.16 -14.40
CA MET A 56 -20.45 20.13 -13.36
C MET A 56 -19.01 19.70 -13.01
N ASP A 57 -18.13 19.60 -14.01
CA ASP A 57 -16.73 19.22 -13.79
C ASP A 57 -15.95 20.24 -12.93
N ASP A 58 -16.37 21.50 -12.94
CA ASP A 58 -15.73 22.59 -12.19
C ASP A 58 -16.38 22.83 -10.82
N MET A 59 -17.58 22.29 -10.57
CA MET A 59 -18.27 22.44 -9.30
C MET A 59 -17.45 21.86 -8.16
N ALA A 60 -17.24 22.61 -7.08
CA ALA A 60 -16.59 22.08 -5.87
C ALA A 60 -17.41 20.91 -5.28
N PRO A 61 -16.75 19.88 -4.73
CA PRO A 61 -17.45 18.84 -3.98
C PRO A 61 -18.21 19.45 -2.80
N GLY A 62 -19.44 18.96 -2.58
CA GLY A 62 -20.30 19.45 -1.51
C GLY A 62 -21.78 19.20 -1.79
N PRO A 63 -22.68 19.77 -0.97
CA PRO A 63 -24.12 19.50 -1.02
C PRO A 63 -24.75 19.79 -2.39
N ALA A 64 -24.30 20.85 -3.06
CA ALA A 64 -24.82 21.23 -4.37
C ALA A 64 -24.48 20.18 -5.44
N LEU A 65 -23.21 19.75 -5.53
CA LEU A 65 -22.80 18.71 -6.47
C LEU A 65 -23.48 17.37 -6.15
N ALA A 66 -23.60 17.02 -4.87
CA ALA A 66 -24.31 15.82 -4.43
C ALA A 66 -25.79 15.81 -4.89
N ALA A 67 -26.49 16.94 -4.77
CA ALA A 67 -27.87 17.08 -5.21
C ALA A 67 -28.00 16.84 -6.73
N PHE A 68 -27.13 17.44 -7.55
CA PHE A 68 -27.13 17.18 -8.99
C PHE A 68 -26.85 15.72 -9.32
N LEU A 69 -25.81 15.13 -8.74
CA LEU A 69 -25.46 13.72 -8.98
C LEU A 69 -26.60 12.77 -8.60
N SER A 70 -27.33 13.06 -7.52
CA SER A 70 -28.49 12.24 -7.10
C SER A 70 -29.67 12.26 -8.08
N SER A 71 -29.74 13.30 -8.92
CA SER A 71 -30.82 13.47 -9.91
C SER A 71 -30.52 12.88 -11.29
N ILE A 72 -29.25 12.50 -11.55
CA ILE A 72 -28.80 12.03 -12.86
C ILE A 72 -28.86 10.51 -12.93
N ASP A 73 -29.59 9.97 -13.92
CA ASP A 73 -29.43 8.58 -14.32
C ASP A 73 -28.23 8.45 -15.27
N VAL A 74 -27.10 7.97 -14.74
CA VAL A 74 -25.84 7.79 -15.48
C VAL A 74 -26.01 6.89 -16.71
N ARG A 75 -26.95 5.94 -16.69
CA ARG A 75 -27.16 5.03 -17.84
C ARG A 75 -27.93 5.71 -18.97
N ALA A 76 -28.65 6.78 -18.65
CA ALA A 76 -29.40 7.54 -19.62
C ALA A 76 -28.50 8.53 -20.36
N VAL A 77 -27.50 9.16 -19.70
CA VAL A 77 -26.64 10.22 -20.28
C VAL A 77 -25.67 9.73 -21.38
N SER A 78 -25.12 10.65 -22.17
CA SER A 78 -24.16 10.32 -23.24
C SER A 78 -22.87 9.69 -22.68
N GLY A 79 -22.11 8.95 -23.50
CA GLY A 79 -20.86 8.34 -23.04
C GLY A 79 -19.81 9.35 -22.54
N PHE A 80 -19.81 10.56 -23.12
CA PHE A 80 -18.98 11.67 -22.65
C PHE A 80 -19.46 12.15 -21.27
N ASP A 81 -20.76 12.39 -21.13
CA ASP A 81 -21.38 12.81 -19.87
C ASP A 81 -21.24 11.76 -18.76
N GLN A 82 -21.23 10.47 -19.10
CA GLN A 82 -20.96 9.39 -18.16
C GLN A 82 -19.59 9.55 -17.50
N VAL A 83 -18.57 9.98 -18.27
CA VAL A 83 -17.23 10.21 -17.75
C VAL A 83 -17.18 11.47 -16.86
N THR A 84 -17.88 12.55 -17.24
CA THR A 84 -18.04 13.75 -16.40
C THR A 84 -18.70 13.39 -15.06
N VAL A 85 -19.80 12.64 -15.09
CA VAL A 85 -20.51 12.20 -13.87
C VAL A 85 -19.63 11.27 -13.02
N LEU A 86 -18.87 10.37 -13.65
CA LEU A 86 -17.90 9.50 -12.97
C LEU A 86 -16.83 10.32 -12.24
N ARG A 87 -16.24 11.34 -12.90
CA ARG A 87 -15.24 12.23 -12.30
C ARG A 87 -15.83 12.99 -11.12
N ALA A 88 -17.04 13.54 -11.26
CA ALA A 88 -17.74 14.23 -10.18
C ALA A 88 -18.02 13.31 -8.97
N HIS A 89 -18.44 12.05 -9.20
CA HIS A 89 -18.59 11.07 -8.13
C HIS A 89 -17.27 10.76 -7.43
N GLN A 90 -16.16 10.62 -8.17
CA GLN A 90 -14.86 10.38 -7.56
C GLN A 90 -14.41 11.56 -6.70
N ARG A 91 -14.64 12.80 -7.14
CA ARG A 91 -14.34 14.02 -6.36
C ARG A 91 -15.19 14.09 -5.08
N MET A 92 -16.47 13.74 -5.15
CA MET A 92 -17.35 13.62 -3.98
C MET A 92 -16.90 12.51 -3.03
N ALA A 93 -16.45 11.36 -3.54
CA ALA A 93 -15.93 10.26 -2.72
C ALA A 93 -14.65 10.68 -1.99
N SER A 94 -13.74 11.37 -2.66
CA SER A 94 -12.54 11.96 -2.04
C SER A 94 -12.92 12.94 -0.92
N HIS A 95 -13.85 13.86 -1.19
CA HIS A 95 -14.34 14.83 -0.22
C HIS A 95 -14.88 14.16 1.05
N TYR A 96 -15.80 13.19 0.91
CA TYR A 96 -16.32 12.47 2.07
C TYR A 96 -15.27 11.63 2.79
N GLN A 97 -14.27 11.11 2.08
CA GLN A 97 -13.15 10.41 2.71
C GLN A 97 -12.31 11.37 3.57
N ALA A 98 -12.07 12.61 3.12
CA ALA A 98 -11.39 13.62 3.92
C ALA A 98 -12.17 13.95 5.19
N LEU A 99 -13.50 14.11 5.09
CA LEU A 99 -14.37 14.33 6.24
C LEU A 99 -14.37 13.15 7.21
N LEU A 100 -14.35 11.91 6.70
CA LEU A 100 -14.24 10.71 7.52
C LEU A 100 -12.91 10.70 8.31
N TYR A 101 -11.80 11.06 7.67
CA TYR A 101 -10.51 11.17 8.35
C TYR A 101 -10.51 12.28 9.40
N THR A 102 -11.13 13.43 9.13
CA THR A 102 -11.30 14.48 10.15
C THR A 102 -12.10 13.99 11.34
N ALA A 103 -13.20 13.26 11.10
CA ALA A 103 -13.99 12.67 12.17
C ALA A 103 -13.17 11.66 13.00
N MET A 104 -12.40 10.78 12.34
CA MET A 104 -11.51 9.83 13.03
C MET A 104 -10.46 10.54 13.90
N ALA A 105 -9.81 11.59 13.38
CA ALA A 105 -8.83 12.36 14.13
C ALA A 105 -9.45 13.08 15.35
N ALA A 106 -10.69 13.55 15.24
CA ALA A 106 -11.42 14.16 16.35
C ALA A 106 -11.76 13.18 17.48
N VAL A 107 -12.03 11.90 17.15
CA VAL A 107 -12.18 10.84 18.17
C VAL A 107 -10.90 10.72 18.99
N THR A 108 -9.72 10.74 18.36
CA THR A 108 -8.44 10.71 19.08
C THR A 108 -8.25 11.88 20.03
N THR A 109 -8.59 13.11 19.61
CA THR A 109 -8.51 14.29 20.49
C THR A 109 -9.40 14.13 21.72
N THR A 110 -10.58 13.51 21.58
CA THR A 110 -11.48 13.24 22.72
C THR A 110 -10.84 12.32 23.76
N PHE A 111 -10.11 11.29 23.32
CA PHE A 111 -9.39 10.38 24.21
C PHE A 111 -8.08 10.99 24.77
N GLU A 112 -7.38 11.83 24.00
CA GLU A 112 -6.18 12.53 24.46
C GLU A 112 -6.50 13.58 25.54
N ASP A 113 -7.68 14.21 25.49
CA ASP A 113 -8.14 15.21 26.46
C ASP A 113 -8.78 14.57 27.71
N ALA A 114 -9.04 13.27 27.71
CA ALA A 114 -9.61 12.56 28.85
C ALA A 114 -8.57 12.33 29.96
N ASP A 115 -8.97 12.50 31.22
CA ASP A 115 -8.11 12.16 32.36
C ASP A 115 -7.76 10.65 32.32
N PRO A 116 -6.47 10.27 32.44
CA PRO A 116 -6.08 8.88 32.36
C PRO A 116 -6.70 8.08 33.52
N GLU A 117 -7.50 7.05 33.20
CA GLU A 117 -8.04 6.19 34.24
C GLU A 117 -6.90 5.40 34.93
N PRO A 118 -6.78 5.46 36.26
CA PRO A 118 -5.61 4.96 36.97
C PRO A 118 -5.43 3.43 36.97
N ASP A 119 -6.38 2.65 36.44
CA ASP A 119 -6.41 1.18 36.57
C ASP A 119 -6.57 0.42 35.24
N ILE A 120 -6.53 1.13 34.11
CA ILE A 120 -6.49 0.53 32.77
C ILE A 120 -5.05 0.72 32.26
N GLY A 121 -4.45 -0.32 31.65
CA GLY A 121 -3.05 -0.28 31.23
C GLY A 121 -2.69 0.93 30.36
N TYR A 122 -1.40 1.26 30.24
CA TYR A 122 -0.93 2.41 29.44
C TYR A 122 -1.29 2.25 27.96
N HIS A 123 -2.47 2.75 27.58
CA HIS A 123 -2.91 2.94 26.20
C HIS A 123 -2.72 4.41 25.82
N THR A 124 -2.34 4.64 24.57
CA THR A 124 -2.35 6.02 24.04
C THR A 124 -3.78 6.38 23.62
N GLY A 125 -4.15 7.66 23.65
CA GLY A 125 -5.48 8.08 23.16
C GLY A 125 -5.77 7.66 21.72
N ALA A 126 -4.72 7.42 20.90
CA ALA A 126 -4.86 6.86 19.57
C ALA A 126 -5.22 5.36 19.57
N GLU A 127 -4.73 4.57 20.52
CA GLU A 127 -5.09 3.15 20.65
C GLU A 127 -6.55 2.98 21.08
N ASP A 128 -7.00 3.78 22.04
CA ASP A 128 -8.40 3.78 22.50
C ASP A 128 -9.34 4.26 21.40
N ALA A 129 -8.96 5.33 20.69
CA ALA A 129 -9.70 5.80 19.52
C ALA A 129 -9.79 4.74 18.43
N ALA A 130 -8.70 4.01 18.13
CA ALA A 130 -8.72 2.95 17.13
C ALA A 130 -9.65 1.80 17.53
N ALA A 131 -9.72 1.45 18.82
CA ALA A 131 -10.66 0.44 19.31
C ALA A 131 -12.13 0.88 19.17
N GLU A 132 -12.43 2.14 19.50
CA GLU A 132 -13.78 2.71 19.37
C GLU A 132 -14.20 2.80 17.89
N ILE A 133 -13.31 3.31 17.03
CA ILE A 133 -13.53 3.38 15.57
C ILE A 133 -13.72 1.99 14.98
N GLY A 134 -12.90 1.02 15.39
CA GLY A 134 -13.00 -0.36 14.94
C GLY A 134 -14.36 -0.97 15.29
N THR A 135 -14.87 -0.67 16.48
CA THR A 135 -16.20 -1.11 16.92
C THR A 135 -17.32 -0.43 16.14
N ALA A 136 -17.25 0.89 15.97
CA ALA A 136 -18.28 1.69 15.28
C ALA A 136 -18.38 1.35 13.78
N LEU A 137 -17.25 1.11 13.12
CA LEU A 137 -17.17 0.84 11.67
C LEU A 137 -17.02 -0.65 11.31
N GLN A 138 -17.08 -1.54 12.31
CA GLN A 138 -16.90 -2.99 12.15
C GLN A 138 -15.59 -3.36 11.43
N LEU A 139 -14.50 -2.69 11.80
CA LEU A 139 -13.17 -2.95 11.26
C LEU A 139 -12.39 -3.91 12.15
N THR A 140 -11.50 -4.69 11.54
CA THR A 140 -10.46 -5.39 12.31
C THR A 140 -9.57 -4.36 13.02
N ARG A 141 -8.96 -4.74 14.14
CA ARG A 141 -8.02 -3.87 14.88
C ARG A 141 -6.98 -3.25 13.95
N ARG A 142 -6.31 -4.07 13.14
CA ARG A 142 -5.28 -3.62 12.20
C ARG A 142 -5.83 -2.68 11.11
N ALA A 143 -7.06 -2.88 10.66
CA ALA A 143 -7.69 -1.97 9.70
C ALA A 143 -8.02 -0.61 10.35
N ALA A 144 -8.55 -0.61 11.58
CA ALA A 144 -8.80 0.62 12.32
C ALA A 144 -7.51 1.39 12.61
N ASP A 145 -6.45 0.71 13.07
CA ASP A 145 -5.13 1.31 13.29
C ASP A 145 -4.57 1.96 12.01
N ASN A 146 -4.71 1.27 10.87
CA ASN A 146 -4.22 1.78 9.58
C ASN A 146 -5.00 3.01 9.12
N GLU A 147 -6.34 2.98 9.16
CA GLU A 147 -7.16 4.13 8.75
C GLU A 147 -6.97 5.32 9.69
N LEU A 148 -6.93 5.08 11.01
CA LEU A 148 -6.65 6.14 11.99
C LEU A 148 -5.24 6.71 11.82
N GLY A 149 -4.24 5.87 11.56
CA GLY A 149 -2.87 6.31 11.27
C GLY A 149 -2.79 7.27 10.08
N VAL A 150 -3.50 6.96 8.99
CA VAL A 150 -3.63 7.85 7.82
C VAL A 150 -4.35 9.14 8.22
N ALA A 151 -5.47 9.04 8.94
CA ALA A 151 -6.23 10.20 9.39
C ALA A 151 -5.37 11.19 10.21
N LEU A 152 -4.66 10.68 11.22
CA LEU A 152 -3.76 11.48 12.06
C LEU A 152 -2.60 12.08 11.26
N THR A 153 -2.05 11.31 10.30
CA THR A 153 -0.98 11.81 9.44
C THR A 153 -1.44 12.95 8.55
N LEU A 154 -2.59 12.82 7.89
CA LEU A 154 -3.15 13.88 7.07
C LEU A 154 -3.52 15.11 7.91
N GLN A 155 -4.12 14.92 9.09
CA GLN A 155 -4.55 16.04 9.94
C GLN A 155 -3.37 16.78 10.61
N ARG A 156 -2.36 16.06 11.12
CA ARG A 156 -1.28 16.64 11.94
C ARG A 156 -0.01 16.92 11.14
N ARG A 157 0.36 16.01 10.22
CA ARG A 157 1.65 16.04 9.53
C ARG A 157 1.54 16.58 8.10
N LEU A 158 0.52 16.20 7.34
CA LEU A 158 0.35 16.54 5.91
C LEU A 158 -0.98 17.25 5.62
N PRO A 159 -1.27 18.41 6.24
CA PRO A 159 -2.56 19.10 6.09
C PRO A 159 -2.89 19.48 4.64
N GLN A 160 -1.90 19.87 3.83
CA GLN A 160 -2.14 20.17 2.41
C GLN A 160 -2.63 18.95 1.62
N VAL A 161 -2.23 17.73 1.99
CA VAL A 161 -2.75 16.51 1.36
C VAL A 161 -4.21 16.27 1.77
N HIS A 162 -4.57 16.60 3.02
CA HIS A 162 -5.96 16.60 3.48
C HIS A 162 -6.80 17.61 2.67
N ASP A 163 -6.34 18.86 2.51
CA ASP A 163 -7.03 19.89 1.73
C ASP A 163 -7.23 19.48 0.26
N MET A 164 -6.23 18.84 -0.35
CA MET A 164 -6.33 18.30 -1.71
C MET A 164 -7.33 17.16 -1.83
N LEU A 165 -7.46 16.33 -0.78
CA LEU A 165 -8.45 15.25 -0.73
C LEU A 165 -9.86 15.83 -0.51
N GLU A 166 -10.00 16.81 0.38
CA GLU A 166 -11.28 17.48 0.69
C GLU A 166 -11.83 18.25 -0.52
N SER A 167 -10.97 18.96 -1.25
CA SER A 167 -11.33 19.64 -2.51
C SER A 167 -11.64 18.67 -3.66
N GLY A 168 -11.39 17.36 -3.47
CA GLY A 168 -11.52 16.34 -4.50
C GLY A 168 -10.44 16.42 -5.59
N THR A 169 -9.37 17.18 -5.38
CA THR A 169 -8.24 17.28 -6.30
C THR A 169 -7.53 15.94 -6.44
N ILE A 170 -7.30 15.24 -5.32
CA ILE A 170 -6.73 13.89 -5.32
C ILE A 170 -7.72 12.87 -4.78
N ASP A 171 -7.49 11.60 -5.08
CA ASP A 171 -8.22 10.48 -4.48
C ASP A 171 -7.44 9.80 -3.35
N THR A 172 -8.13 8.95 -2.60
CA THR A 172 -7.59 8.23 -1.45
C THR A 172 -6.33 7.41 -1.78
N ARG A 173 -6.24 6.85 -3.00
CA ARG A 173 -5.07 6.05 -3.43
C ARG A 173 -3.85 6.96 -3.56
N ARG A 174 -4.03 8.15 -4.14
CA ARG A 174 -2.97 9.17 -4.24
C ARG A 174 -2.59 9.73 -2.88
N ALA A 175 -3.56 10.03 -2.01
CA ALA A 175 -3.29 10.48 -0.64
C ALA A 175 -2.47 9.45 0.16
N LYS A 176 -2.88 8.17 0.16
CA LYS A 176 -2.13 7.07 0.80
C LYS A 176 -0.76 6.84 0.16
N CYS A 177 -0.64 7.05 -1.16
CA CYS A 177 0.65 6.99 -1.86
C CYS A 177 1.59 8.10 -1.38
N ILE A 178 1.11 9.33 -1.22
CA ILE A 178 1.90 10.46 -0.71
C ILE A 178 2.33 10.21 0.73
N ASP A 179 1.41 9.79 1.59
CA ASP A 179 1.70 9.45 2.98
C ASP A 179 2.80 8.38 3.09
N SER A 180 2.55 7.19 2.53
CA SER A 180 3.51 6.08 2.57
C SER A 180 4.86 6.42 1.93
N SER A 181 4.87 7.16 0.82
CA SER A 181 6.11 7.52 0.12
C SER A 181 6.90 8.61 0.84
N THR A 182 6.29 9.37 1.73
CA THR A 182 6.97 10.41 2.51
C THR A 182 7.19 10.02 3.96
N ALA A 183 6.69 8.85 4.42
CA ALA A 183 6.74 8.41 5.82
C ALA A 183 8.14 8.46 6.48
N HIS A 184 9.20 8.26 5.70
CA HIS A 184 10.59 8.28 6.18
C HIS A 184 11.17 9.69 6.36
N LEU A 185 10.52 10.72 5.79
CA LEU A 185 10.99 12.10 5.86
C LEU A 185 10.55 12.78 7.16
N THR A 186 11.35 13.75 7.60
CA THR A 186 10.91 14.70 8.64
C THR A 186 9.65 15.44 8.18
N THR A 187 8.84 15.93 9.12
CA THR A 187 7.60 16.67 8.81
C THR A 187 7.85 17.86 7.87
N GLY A 188 8.95 18.60 8.06
CA GLY A 188 9.31 19.72 7.19
C GLY A 188 9.63 19.27 5.76
N ALA A 189 10.48 18.27 5.60
CA ALA A 189 10.84 17.74 4.29
C ALA A 189 9.64 17.11 3.56
N ALA A 190 8.79 16.37 4.28
CA ALA A 190 7.57 15.79 3.73
C ALA A 190 6.61 16.87 3.21
N ARG A 191 6.40 17.95 3.98
CA ARG A 191 5.56 19.08 3.57
C ARG A 191 6.14 19.81 2.34
N ASN A 192 7.45 19.99 2.28
CA ASN A 192 8.09 20.58 1.10
C ASN A 192 7.90 19.70 -0.15
N VAL A 193 8.01 18.37 -0.02
CA VAL A 193 7.71 17.46 -1.14
C VAL A 193 6.25 17.59 -1.58
N VAL A 194 5.31 17.68 -0.63
CA VAL A 194 3.87 17.87 -0.92
C VAL A 194 3.60 19.18 -1.67
N GLU A 195 4.19 20.28 -1.23
CA GLU A 195 4.08 21.58 -1.90
C GLU A 195 4.55 21.49 -3.36
N ARG A 196 5.69 20.84 -3.61
CA ARG A 196 6.25 20.66 -4.96
C ARG A 196 5.44 19.75 -5.88
N ILE A 197 4.64 18.81 -5.34
CA ILE A 197 3.72 17.99 -6.15
C ILE A 197 2.35 18.65 -6.35
N ALA A 198 1.94 19.56 -5.46
CA ALA A 198 0.69 20.29 -5.55
C ALA A 198 0.78 21.38 -6.63
N ASP A 199 1.85 22.18 -6.63
CA ASP A 199 1.94 23.38 -7.48
C ASP A 199 2.45 23.10 -8.90
N GLY A 200 2.94 21.88 -9.19
CA GLY A 200 3.48 21.47 -10.49
C GLY A 200 4.78 22.17 -10.93
N ASN A 201 5.05 23.37 -10.39
CA ASN A 201 5.99 24.36 -10.94
C ASN A 201 6.92 25.00 -9.91
N VAL A 202 7.15 24.39 -8.73
CA VAL A 202 8.21 24.90 -7.85
C VAL A 202 9.56 24.57 -8.47
N ALA A 203 10.07 25.55 -9.23
CA ALA A 203 11.38 25.58 -9.85
C ALA A 203 12.44 25.15 -8.83
N SER A 204 13.03 23.97 -9.05
CA SER A 204 14.31 23.66 -8.42
C SER A 204 15.33 24.63 -9.01
N SER A 205 16.00 25.38 -8.14
CA SER A 205 17.03 26.39 -8.44
C SER A 205 18.33 25.81 -9.03
N VAL A 206 18.27 24.60 -9.57
CA VAL A 206 19.38 23.96 -10.27
C VAL A 206 18.92 23.73 -11.70
N ALA A 207 19.59 24.43 -12.62
CA ALA A 207 19.48 24.22 -14.06
C ALA A 207 19.86 22.76 -14.38
N CYS A 208 18.87 21.87 -14.41
CA CYS A 208 19.03 20.53 -14.94
C CYS A 208 18.54 20.53 -16.40
N GLU A 209 19.33 19.94 -17.28
CA GLU A 209 19.09 19.88 -18.74
C GLU A 209 17.81 19.14 -19.15
N ASN A 210 17.09 18.53 -18.18
CA ASN A 210 15.76 17.96 -18.36
C ASN A 210 14.79 18.66 -17.39
N PRO A 211 13.82 19.46 -17.86
CA PRO A 211 12.86 20.11 -16.97
C PRO A 211 12.10 19.04 -16.16
N PRO A 212 11.89 19.25 -14.85
CA PRO A 212 11.05 18.34 -14.08
C PRO A 212 9.67 18.28 -14.71
N ASP A 213 9.07 17.09 -14.70
CA ASP A 213 7.68 16.86 -15.10
C ASP A 213 6.80 17.97 -14.51
N SER A 214 6.17 18.80 -15.34
CA SER A 214 5.38 19.96 -14.88
C SER A 214 4.00 19.54 -14.33
N ARG A 215 3.63 18.27 -14.55
CA ARG A 215 2.31 17.74 -14.17
C ARG A 215 2.08 17.75 -12.67
N THR A 216 0.87 18.09 -12.26
CA THR A 216 0.50 18.13 -10.84
C THR A 216 0.11 16.73 -10.33
N ALA A 217 0.05 16.54 -9.00
CA ALA A 217 -0.39 15.28 -8.38
C ALA A 217 -1.69 14.65 -8.97
N PRO A 218 -2.76 15.39 -9.29
CA PRO A 218 -3.97 14.81 -9.91
C PRO A 218 -3.73 14.21 -11.31
N GLU A 219 -2.78 14.75 -12.06
CA GLU A 219 -2.48 14.33 -13.44
C GLU A 219 -1.59 13.08 -13.49
N LEU A 220 -0.96 12.72 -12.37
CA LEU A 220 -0.04 11.59 -12.29
C LEU A 220 -0.79 10.34 -11.85
N THR A 221 -0.50 9.22 -12.51
CA THR A 221 -0.86 7.90 -11.96
C THR A 221 -0.13 7.67 -10.63
N THR A 222 -0.60 6.74 -9.79
CA THR A 222 0.09 6.42 -8.52
C THR A 222 1.53 5.95 -8.73
N GLY A 223 1.82 5.29 -9.86
CA GLY A 223 3.19 4.88 -10.23
C GLY A 223 4.09 6.08 -10.53
N GLN A 224 3.62 6.98 -11.40
CA GLN A 224 4.33 8.22 -11.74
C GLN A 224 4.47 9.15 -10.53
N LEU A 225 3.43 9.26 -9.70
CA LEU A 225 3.45 10.03 -8.46
C LEU A 225 4.52 9.50 -7.50
N ARG A 226 4.61 8.17 -7.33
CA ARG A 226 5.66 7.55 -6.51
C ARG A 226 7.06 7.82 -7.07
N ALA A 227 7.24 7.71 -8.39
CA ALA A 227 8.51 8.02 -9.04
C ALA A 227 8.92 9.50 -8.84
N ARG A 228 7.96 10.43 -9.00
CA ARG A 228 8.15 11.86 -8.74
C ARG A 228 8.53 12.13 -7.29
N ILE A 229 7.76 11.61 -6.32
CA ILE A 229 8.06 11.76 -4.89
C ILE A 229 9.46 11.23 -4.58
N ARG A 230 9.82 10.05 -5.10
CA ARG A 230 11.16 9.48 -4.90
C ARG A 230 12.27 10.43 -5.37
N LYS A 231 12.12 11.05 -6.55
CA LYS A 231 13.06 12.04 -7.07
C LYS A 231 13.16 13.25 -6.13
N LEU A 232 12.01 13.78 -5.70
CA LEU A 232 11.93 14.92 -4.79
C LEU A 232 12.55 14.60 -3.41
N CYS A 233 12.37 13.39 -2.89
CA CYS A 233 13.02 12.94 -1.66
C CYS A 233 14.55 12.94 -1.78
N ILE A 234 15.09 12.45 -2.90
CA ILE A 234 16.54 12.43 -3.15
C ILE A 234 17.10 13.86 -3.23
N GLU A 235 16.36 14.79 -3.84
CA GLU A 235 16.76 16.19 -3.92
C GLU A 235 16.67 16.90 -2.57
N ALA A 236 15.65 16.60 -1.76
CA ALA A 236 15.43 17.22 -0.46
C ALA A 236 16.43 16.73 0.61
N ASP A 237 16.83 15.45 0.55
CA ASP A 237 17.82 14.88 1.46
C ASP A 237 18.62 13.74 0.81
N PRO A 238 19.74 14.08 0.14
CA PRO A 238 20.62 13.09 -0.50
C PRO A 238 21.26 12.11 0.49
N ASP A 239 21.50 12.54 1.73
CA ASP A 239 22.23 11.79 2.75
C ASP A 239 21.30 10.81 3.50
N ASP A 240 20.03 11.17 3.74
CA ASP A 240 19.01 10.25 4.25
C ASP A 240 18.73 9.12 3.26
N SER A 241 18.75 9.41 1.95
CA SER A 241 18.56 8.40 0.91
C SER A 241 19.68 7.35 0.90
N LYS A 242 20.94 7.78 1.05
CA LYS A 242 22.09 6.87 1.21
C LYS A 242 22.03 6.08 2.52
N THR A 243 21.75 6.77 3.62
CA THR A 243 21.64 6.14 4.95
C THR A 243 20.53 5.09 5.00
N ARG A 244 19.40 5.31 4.31
CA ARG A 244 18.33 4.31 4.19
C ARG A 244 18.71 3.14 3.31
N HIS A 245 19.44 3.36 2.21
CA HIS A 245 19.96 2.26 1.40
C HIS A 245 20.89 1.36 2.24
N ASP A 246 21.78 1.97 3.02
CA ASP A 246 22.72 1.24 3.89
C ASP A 246 22.02 0.52 5.04
N ARG A 247 20.97 1.12 5.65
CA ARG A 247 20.14 0.48 6.68
C ARG A 247 19.28 -0.66 6.14
N ALA A 248 18.61 -0.46 5.00
CA ALA A 248 17.81 -1.49 4.34
C ALA A 248 18.68 -2.72 3.99
N ALA A 249 19.90 -2.49 3.50
CA ALA A 249 20.86 -3.55 3.26
C ALA A 249 21.22 -4.32 4.56
N THR A 250 21.17 -3.68 5.72
CA THR A 250 21.48 -4.30 7.03
C THR A 250 20.30 -5.13 7.59
N ASP A 251 19.06 -4.68 7.37
CA ASP A 251 17.83 -5.34 7.83
C ASP A 251 17.28 -6.39 6.86
N ARG A 252 18.03 -6.66 5.78
CA ARG A 252 17.67 -7.62 4.74
C ARG A 252 17.31 -8.97 5.35
N ARG A 253 16.13 -9.48 5.00
CA ARG A 253 15.65 -10.76 5.51
C ARG A 253 14.82 -11.50 4.48
N ILE A 254 14.70 -12.80 4.70
CA ILE A 254 13.76 -13.65 3.98
C ILE A 254 12.65 -14.02 4.95
N VAL A 255 11.40 -13.74 4.56
CA VAL A 255 10.21 -14.09 5.32
C VAL A 255 9.47 -15.23 4.61
N MET A 256 8.98 -16.17 5.41
CA MET A 256 8.12 -17.25 4.97
C MET A 256 6.75 -17.09 5.65
N GLU A 257 5.70 -16.94 4.85
CA GLU A 257 4.33 -16.82 5.33
C GLU A 257 3.51 -18.02 4.85
N PRO A 258 3.06 -18.90 5.75
CA PRO A 258 2.16 -19.98 5.40
C PRO A 258 0.84 -19.43 4.85
N THR A 259 0.33 -20.04 3.77
CA THR A 259 -1.02 -19.76 3.25
C THR A 259 -2.03 -20.70 3.88
N LEU A 260 -3.31 -20.35 3.79
CA LEU A 260 -4.41 -21.20 4.27
C LEU A 260 -4.52 -22.52 3.48
N ASP A 261 -3.99 -22.55 2.26
CA ASP A 261 -4.02 -23.72 1.37
C ASP A 261 -2.86 -24.70 1.61
N GLY A 262 -2.11 -24.53 2.71
CA GLY A 262 -0.96 -25.37 3.05
C GLY A 262 0.25 -25.14 2.14
N THR A 263 0.28 -24.02 1.41
CA THR A 263 1.46 -23.53 0.68
C THR A 263 2.17 -22.44 1.51
N CYS A 264 3.26 -21.87 1.00
CA CYS A 264 4.00 -20.82 1.71
C CYS A 264 4.48 -19.77 0.71
N ASN A 265 4.24 -18.50 1.03
CA ASN A 265 4.88 -17.38 0.34
C ASN A 265 6.31 -17.25 0.84
N LEU A 266 7.25 -16.99 -0.08
CA LEU A 266 8.65 -16.70 0.22
C LEU A 266 8.96 -15.29 -0.30
N ILE A 267 9.26 -14.38 0.61
CA ILE A 267 9.42 -12.96 0.30
C ILE A 267 10.81 -12.51 0.74
N GLY A 268 11.59 -11.95 -0.19
CA GLY A 268 12.81 -11.22 0.12
C GLY A 268 12.46 -9.77 0.46
N LEU A 269 12.87 -9.31 1.63
CA LEU A 269 12.66 -7.94 2.09
C LEU A 269 14.00 -7.22 2.15
N ASP A 270 14.03 -6.00 1.59
CA ASP A 270 15.16 -5.07 1.66
C ASP A 270 16.49 -5.65 1.14
N LEU A 271 16.41 -6.59 0.19
CA LEU A 271 17.57 -7.15 -0.48
C LEU A 271 18.23 -6.08 -1.38
N PRO A 272 19.56 -5.93 -1.35
CA PRO A 272 20.27 -5.12 -2.34
C PRO A 272 19.85 -5.55 -3.76
N VAL A 273 19.59 -4.57 -4.64
CA VAL A 273 19.03 -4.81 -5.98
C VAL A 273 19.88 -5.81 -6.75
N VAL A 274 21.20 -5.65 -6.69
CA VAL A 274 22.17 -6.55 -7.32
C VAL A 274 22.03 -8.00 -6.82
N ASP A 275 21.75 -8.21 -5.53
CA ASP A 275 21.65 -9.55 -4.96
C ASP A 275 20.27 -10.18 -5.19
N ALA A 276 19.20 -9.39 -5.13
CA ALA A 276 17.87 -9.83 -5.56
C ALA A 276 17.87 -10.27 -7.04
N THR A 277 18.56 -9.50 -7.88
CA THR A 277 18.77 -9.79 -9.30
C THR A 277 19.53 -11.10 -9.49
N LYS A 278 20.65 -11.32 -8.79
CA LYS A 278 21.39 -12.59 -8.83
C LYS A 278 20.52 -13.77 -8.41
N ALA A 279 19.73 -13.62 -7.35
CA ALA A 279 18.82 -14.66 -6.87
C ALA A 279 17.74 -14.99 -7.92
N ALA A 280 17.10 -13.98 -8.50
CA ALA A 280 16.12 -14.14 -9.56
C ALA A 280 16.72 -14.84 -10.80
N ASN A 281 17.91 -14.41 -11.23
CA ASN A 281 18.64 -15.05 -12.34
C ASN A 281 18.97 -16.52 -12.06
N ARG A 282 19.35 -16.84 -10.81
CA ARG A 282 19.64 -18.20 -10.41
C ARG A 282 18.39 -19.08 -10.49
N ILE A 283 17.26 -18.60 -9.97
CA ILE A 283 15.96 -19.28 -10.06
C ILE A 283 15.55 -19.46 -11.52
N ASN A 284 15.67 -18.42 -12.35
CA ASN A 284 15.38 -18.49 -13.79
C ASN A 284 16.26 -19.51 -14.53
N THR A 285 17.56 -19.54 -14.25
CA THR A 285 18.50 -20.50 -14.84
C THR A 285 18.12 -21.93 -14.49
N ILE A 286 17.78 -22.17 -13.23
CA ILE A 286 17.29 -23.47 -12.75
C ILE A 286 16.00 -23.84 -13.47
N ALA A 287 15.01 -22.96 -13.50
CA ALA A 287 13.71 -23.22 -14.14
C ALA A 287 13.87 -23.56 -15.62
N ARG A 288 14.72 -22.80 -16.35
CA ARG A 288 15.06 -23.09 -17.76
C ARG A 288 15.73 -24.45 -17.92
N SER A 289 16.61 -24.86 -17.00
CA SER A 289 17.25 -26.18 -17.05
C SER A 289 16.27 -27.35 -16.80
N LEU A 290 15.14 -27.09 -16.15
CA LEU A 290 14.09 -28.09 -15.91
C LEU A 290 13.17 -28.27 -17.13
N ARG A 291 13.12 -27.29 -18.04
CA ARG A 291 12.31 -27.32 -19.26
C ARG A 291 12.90 -28.33 -20.25
N ARG A 292 12.39 -29.56 -20.22
CA ARG A 292 12.73 -30.65 -21.14
C ARG A 292 11.54 -31.01 -22.04
N ASN A 293 11.78 -31.79 -23.08
CA ASN A 293 10.73 -32.22 -24.01
C ASN A 293 9.59 -32.92 -23.25
N GLY A 294 8.36 -32.44 -23.45
CA GLY A 294 7.16 -32.92 -22.74
C GLY A 294 6.83 -32.19 -21.43
N GLU A 295 7.54 -31.12 -21.09
CA GLU A 295 7.20 -30.30 -19.92
C GLU A 295 5.96 -29.43 -20.18
N ALA A 296 4.86 -29.74 -19.47
CA ALA A 296 3.56 -29.08 -19.63
C ALA A 296 3.33 -27.92 -18.64
N ARG A 297 4.21 -27.74 -17.63
CA ARG A 297 4.08 -26.69 -16.63
C ARG A 297 4.55 -25.33 -17.15
N THR A 298 3.97 -24.26 -16.61
CA THR A 298 4.38 -22.89 -16.91
C THR A 298 5.76 -22.58 -16.32
N MET A 299 6.43 -21.56 -16.84
CA MET A 299 7.73 -21.12 -16.31
C MET A 299 7.64 -20.75 -14.82
N ASP A 300 6.55 -20.12 -14.38
CA ASP A 300 6.33 -19.79 -12.96
C ASP A 300 6.20 -21.02 -12.07
N GLN A 301 5.47 -22.04 -12.55
CA GLN A 301 5.37 -23.32 -11.84
C GLN A 301 6.74 -24.02 -11.75
N LEU A 302 7.63 -23.84 -12.73
CA LEU A 302 9.00 -24.37 -12.69
C LEU A 302 9.91 -23.58 -11.74
N ARG A 303 9.73 -22.25 -11.62
CA ARG A 303 10.47 -21.39 -10.67
C ARG A 303 10.17 -21.75 -9.21
N GLY A 304 8.91 -22.06 -8.90
CA GLY A 304 8.47 -22.47 -7.56
C GLY A 304 8.69 -23.96 -7.24
N ARG A 305 9.26 -24.75 -8.16
CA ARG A 305 9.33 -26.20 -8.01
C ARG A 305 10.44 -26.60 -7.04
N ARG A 306 10.09 -27.47 -6.08
CA ARG A 306 11.07 -28.22 -5.28
C ARG A 306 11.96 -29.04 -6.21
N GLN A 307 13.26 -28.75 -6.21
CA GLN A 307 14.22 -29.52 -6.98
C GLN A 307 14.32 -30.94 -6.42
N PRO A 308 14.24 -31.99 -7.27
CA PRO A 308 14.75 -33.28 -6.88
C PRO A 308 16.25 -33.13 -6.66
N ARG A 309 16.73 -33.52 -5.47
CA ARG A 309 18.17 -33.66 -5.21
C ARG A 309 18.74 -34.53 -6.33
N ARG A 310 19.59 -33.97 -7.20
CA ARG A 310 20.48 -34.80 -8.02
C ARG A 310 21.40 -35.51 -7.02
N LEU A 311 21.10 -36.77 -6.70
CA LEU A 311 22.10 -37.69 -6.16
C LEU A 311 23.19 -37.79 -7.23
N GLY A 312 24.33 -37.15 -6.97
CA GLY A 312 25.46 -37.12 -7.89
C GLY A 312 26.32 -35.86 -7.78
N CYS A 313 26.55 -35.36 -6.57
CA CYS A 313 27.71 -34.56 -6.16
C CYS A 313 27.58 -34.29 -4.66
N LEU A 314 28.00 -35.26 -3.84
CA LEU A 314 28.22 -35.08 -2.41
C LEU A 314 29.73 -35.07 -2.16
N ARG A 315 30.30 -33.87 -2.11
CA ARG A 315 31.37 -33.40 -1.23
C ARG A 315 31.66 -31.95 -1.64
N GLU A 316 32.12 -31.13 -0.72
CA GLU A 316 32.30 -29.67 -0.87
C GLU A 316 31.01 -28.84 -0.79
N PHE A 317 30.29 -28.89 0.33
CA PHE A 317 29.63 -27.72 0.93
C PHE A 317 29.17 -28.01 2.37
N TYR A 318 30.00 -28.77 3.11
CA TYR A 318 29.77 -29.09 4.53
C TYR A 318 31.08 -28.88 5.30
N GLU A 319 31.68 -27.69 5.17
CA GLU A 319 32.87 -27.34 6.00
C GLU A 319 33.06 -25.83 6.22
N PHE A 320 32.03 -24.99 6.00
CA PHE A 320 32.13 -23.55 6.27
C PHE A 320 30.89 -22.96 6.96
N SER A 321 30.62 -23.45 8.16
CA SER A 321 29.99 -22.63 9.21
C SER A 321 30.38 -23.22 10.56
N GLY A 322 31.33 -22.55 11.21
CA GLY A 322 31.75 -22.87 12.56
C GLY A 322 30.57 -22.90 13.53
N GLN A 323 30.70 -23.76 14.54
CA GLN A 323 29.76 -23.84 15.65
C GLN A 323 29.53 -22.46 16.27
N PRO A 324 28.28 -21.97 16.39
CA PRO A 324 27.99 -20.95 17.37
C PRO A 324 28.14 -21.58 18.76
N ARG A 325 29.14 -21.13 19.51
CA ARG A 325 29.23 -21.34 20.95
C ARG A 325 27.96 -20.76 21.56
N PHE A 326 27.07 -21.62 22.06
CA PHE A 326 26.04 -21.23 23.01
C PHE A 326 26.74 -20.75 24.28
N ALA A 327 26.86 -19.44 24.44
CA ALA A 327 27.19 -18.83 25.71
C ALA A 327 25.87 -18.44 26.39
N ASP A 328 25.66 -19.06 27.56
CA ASP A 328 24.59 -18.76 28.51
C ASP A 328 24.40 -17.26 28.74
N ARG A 329 23.22 -16.75 28.35
CA ARG A 329 22.51 -15.70 29.08
C ARG A 329 21.02 -15.99 29.00
N GLN A 330 20.56 -16.92 29.83
CA GLN A 330 19.16 -16.98 30.21
C GLN A 330 18.87 -15.78 31.13
N GLN A 331 18.04 -14.85 30.68
CA GLN A 331 17.21 -14.05 31.59
C GLN A 331 15.80 -14.63 31.55
N PRO A 332 15.20 -14.99 32.70
CA PRO A 332 13.92 -15.67 32.73
C PRO A 332 12.75 -14.71 32.46
N LEU A 333 11.88 -15.08 31.52
CA LEU A 333 10.56 -14.50 31.36
C LEU A 333 9.63 -15.02 32.49
N PRO A 334 8.77 -14.19 33.10
CA PRO A 334 7.88 -14.64 34.16
C PRO A 334 6.78 -15.57 33.61
N HIS A 335 6.66 -16.74 34.25
CA HIS A 335 5.64 -17.74 33.96
C HIS A 335 4.21 -17.21 34.19
N ARG A 336 3.43 -17.09 33.11
CA ARG A 336 1.98 -16.96 33.17
C ARG A 336 1.39 -18.32 33.60
N ARG A 337 0.93 -18.43 34.85
CA ARG A 337 0.16 -19.58 35.33
C ARG A 337 -1.18 -19.65 34.58
N THR A 338 -1.31 -20.61 33.67
CA THR A 338 -2.61 -21.07 33.17
C THR A 338 -3.28 -21.91 34.25
N ARG A 339 -4.39 -21.44 34.82
CA ARG A 339 -5.29 -22.28 35.62
C ARG A 339 -6.21 -23.04 34.66
N HIS A 340 -5.90 -24.31 34.40
CA HIS A 340 -6.90 -25.29 33.98
C HIS A 340 -7.64 -25.78 35.23
N GLY A 341 -8.91 -25.40 35.38
CA GLY A 341 -9.83 -26.02 36.32
C GLY A 341 -10.54 -27.18 35.63
N ALA A 342 -10.18 -28.40 36.02
CA ALA A 342 -10.86 -29.62 35.62
C ALA A 342 -12.18 -29.77 36.40
N CYS A 343 -13.29 -29.94 35.68
CA CYS A 343 -14.58 -30.35 36.23
C CYS A 343 -14.63 -31.88 36.21
N HIS A 344 -14.63 -32.56 37.37
CA HIS A 344 -15.26 -33.89 37.55
C HIS A 344 -15.32 -34.28 39.03
N GLY A 345 -16.48 -34.79 39.47
CA GLY A 345 -16.59 -35.76 40.56
C GLY A 345 -17.25 -35.28 41.86
N GLY A 346 -18.58 -35.26 41.90
CA GLY A 346 -19.35 -35.23 43.15
C GLY A 346 -20.13 -36.54 43.34
N PRO A 347 -20.06 -37.21 44.52
CA PRO A 347 -20.94 -38.32 44.87
C PRO A 347 -21.91 -37.93 46.02
N PRO A 348 -22.78 -38.82 46.50
CA PRO A 348 -23.96 -39.38 45.83
C PRO A 348 -25.27 -38.99 46.54
N HIS A 349 -26.41 -39.21 45.85
CA HIS A 349 -27.77 -39.04 46.38
C HIS A 349 -28.09 -39.87 47.62
N PRO A 350 -28.99 -39.36 48.50
CA PRO A 350 -29.95 -40.21 49.19
C PRO A 350 -31.41 -39.80 48.93
N HIS A 351 -32.19 -40.82 48.57
CA HIS A 351 -33.61 -41.09 48.84
C HIS A 351 -34.67 -39.97 48.87
N ARG A 352 -35.64 -40.10 47.95
CA ARG A 352 -37.03 -39.60 48.06
C ARG A 352 -37.75 -40.22 49.27
N PRO A 353 -38.78 -39.53 49.78
CA PRO A 353 -40.09 -40.16 49.77
C PRO A 353 -41.23 -39.25 49.24
N HIS A 354 -42.38 -39.91 49.09
CA HIS A 354 -43.58 -39.64 48.31
C HIS A 354 -44.52 -38.52 48.81
N GLY A 355 -45.37 -38.05 47.87
CA GLY A 355 -46.75 -37.56 48.09
C GLY A 355 -46.89 -36.22 48.82
N THR A 356 -47.81 -35.31 48.55
CA THR A 356 -49.01 -35.16 47.71
C THR A 356 -49.44 -33.68 47.83
N PRO A 357 -50.42 -33.16 47.08
CA PRO A 357 -50.48 -31.75 46.69
C PRO A 357 -51.43 -30.90 47.57
N ARG A 358 -51.26 -29.57 47.49
CA ARG A 358 -52.36 -28.61 47.37
C ARG A 358 -51.89 -27.31 46.75
#